data_AF-A0A377CDL9-F1
#
_entry.id   AF-A0A377CDL9-F1
#
_cell.length_a   1.000
_cell.length_b   1.000
_cell.length_c   1.000
_cell.angle_alpha   90.00
_cell.angle_beta   90.00
_cell.angle_gamma   90.00
#
_symmetry.space_group_name_H-M   'P 1'
#
loop_
_entity.id
_entity.type
_entity.pdbx_description
1 polymer ?
#
loop_
_entity_poly.entity_id
_entity_poly.type
_entity_poly.pdbx_seq_one_letter_code
_entity_poly.pdbx_strand_id
1 'polypeptide(L)'
;MWRVWNPIRGVASKKTEKDSLRDEVLHSLLPRAFSKNSTVSLWINITDGLIMVDAASAKRAEDSLALLRKTLGSLPVVPLTMEAPIELTMTDWVRSGSAPAGFGLGDEAELKSHS
;
A
#
# COMPACT_ATOMS: atom_id res chain seq x y z
N MET A 1 23.89 -38.48 8.39
CA MET A 1 24.80 -37.60 9.16
C MET A 1 24.09 -36.26 9.34
N TRP A 2 23.45 -36.05 10.49
CA TRP A 2 22.74 -34.81 10.83
C TRP A 2 23.48 -34.15 12.00
N ARG A 3 23.99 -32.92 11.84
CA ARG A 3 24.56 -32.18 12.97
C ARG A 3 23.40 -31.66 13.83
N VAL A 4 23.27 -32.26 15.01
CA VAL A 4 22.39 -31.80 16.10
C VAL A 4 22.98 -30.51 16.69
N TRP A 5 22.14 -29.49 16.80
CA TRP A 5 22.44 -28.24 17.51
C TRP A 5 22.59 -28.52 19.01
N ASN A 6 23.70 -28.09 19.62
CA ASN A 6 23.99 -28.31 21.04
C ASN A 6 23.82 -27.00 21.81
N PRO A 7 22.80 -26.85 22.68
CA PRO A 7 22.60 -25.64 23.47
C PRO A 7 23.52 -25.67 24.69
N ILE A 8 24.77 -25.26 24.51
CA ILE A 8 25.63 -24.98 25.67
C ILE A 8 25.43 -23.51 26.07
N ARG A 9 24.59 -23.31 27.09
CA ARG A 9 24.38 -22.11 27.94
C ARG A 9 23.32 -21.10 27.48
N GLY A 10 22.29 -20.96 28.30
CA GLY A 10 21.20 -19.98 28.19
C GLY A 10 21.64 -18.54 28.50
N VAL A 11 22.51 -17.98 27.67
CA VAL A 11 22.78 -16.53 27.66
C VAL A 11 21.95 -15.94 26.52
N ALA A 12 21.20 -14.87 26.80
CA ALA A 12 20.48 -14.13 25.76
C ALA A 12 21.50 -13.69 24.69
N SER A 13 21.40 -14.26 23.48
CA SER A 13 22.27 -13.93 22.36
C SER A 13 22.18 -12.44 22.03
N LYS A 14 23.34 -11.80 21.86
CA LYS A 14 23.44 -10.36 21.58
C LYS A 14 22.68 -10.04 20.29
N LYS A 15 22.10 -8.85 20.20
CA LYS A 15 21.30 -8.42 19.03
C LYS A 15 22.00 -8.72 17.70
N THR A 16 23.30 -8.43 17.62
CA THR A 16 24.16 -8.69 16.47
C THR A 16 24.21 -10.16 16.05
N GLU A 17 24.33 -11.08 17.02
CA GLU A 17 24.41 -12.53 16.73
C GLU A 17 23.07 -13.05 16.19
N LYS A 18 21.95 -12.52 16.71
CA LYS A 18 20.61 -12.82 16.18
C LYS A 18 20.42 -12.27 14.77
N ASP A 19 20.95 -11.09 14.47
CA ASP A 19 20.85 -10.48 13.14
C ASP A 19 21.70 -11.26 12.12
N SER A 20 22.94 -11.65 12.47
CA SER A 20 23.76 -12.51 11.61
C SER A 20 23.09 -13.86 11.31
N LEU A 21 22.48 -14.51 12.32
CA LEU A 21 21.74 -15.75 12.13
C LEU A 21 20.51 -15.56 11.24
N ARG A 22 19.81 -14.42 11.33
CA ARG A 22 18.68 -14.11 10.44
C ARG A 22 19.14 -13.94 9.00
N ASP A 23 20.25 -13.23 8.78
CA ASP A 23 20.79 -13.00 7.44
C ASP A 23 21.26 -14.31 6.78
N GLU A 24 21.92 -15.20 7.53
CA GLU A 24 22.28 -16.54 7.05
C GLU A 24 21.05 -17.35 6.64
N VAL A 25 20.01 -17.36 7.48
CA VAL A 25 18.74 -18.02 7.17
C VAL A 25 18.09 -17.40 5.93
N LEU A 26 18.06 -16.06 5.83
CA LEU A 26 17.50 -15.36 4.68
C LEU A 26 18.25 -15.73 3.40
N HIS A 27 19.58 -15.70 3.40
CA HIS A 27 20.41 -16.05 2.24
C HIS A 27 20.21 -17.52 1.81
N SER A 28 20.03 -18.43 2.76
CA SER A 28 19.78 -19.85 2.45
C SER A 28 18.36 -20.12 1.93
N LEU A 29 17.36 -19.35 2.36
CA LEU A 29 15.96 -19.57 2.00
C LEU A 29 15.51 -18.77 0.78
N LEU A 30 16.10 -17.61 0.50
CA LEU A 30 15.73 -16.74 -0.63
C LEU A 30 15.74 -17.45 -2.00
N PRO A 31 16.77 -18.26 -2.38
CA PRO A 31 16.78 -18.96 -3.66
C PRO A 31 15.64 -19.98 -3.82
N ARG A 32 15.04 -20.42 -2.71
CA ARG A 32 13.95 -21.39 -2.67
C ARG A 32 12.59 -20.73 -2.47
N ALA A 33 12.56 -19.41 -2.27
CA ALA A 33 11.33 -18.67 -2.07
C ALA A 33 10.54 -18.59 -3.39
N PHE A 34 9.25 -18.87 -3.32
CA PHE A 34 8.37 -18.69 -4.47
C PHE A 34 8.15 -17.20 -4.74
N SER A 35 8.20 -16.82 -6.01
CA SER A 35 7.86 -15.46 -6.43
C SER A 35 6.35 -15.25 -6.38
N LYS A 36 5.92 -14.15 -5.78
CA LYS A 36 4.55 -13.64 -5.92
C LYS A 36 4.57 -12.46 -6.89
N ASN A 37 3.92 -12.62 -8.02
CA ASN A 37 3.81 -11.57 -9.02
C ASN A 37 2.52 -10.78 -8.81
N SER A 38 2.59 -9.47 -9.01
CA SER A 38 1.42 -8.60 -8.97
C SER A 38 1.54 -7.54 -10.04
N THR A 39 0.46 -7.32 -10.78
CA THR A 39 0.36 -6.26 -11.77
C THR A 39 -0.44 -5.09 -11.19
N VAL A 40 -0.09 -3.87 -11.57
CA VAL A 40 -0.88 -2.66 -11.31
C VAL A 40 -1.08 -1.99 -12.67
N SER A 41 -2.33 -1.77 -13.03
CA SER A 41 -2.69 -1.10 -14.29
C SER A 41 -2.77 0.40 -14.05
N LEU A 42 -2.30 1.18 -15.01
CA LEU A 42 -2.40 2.64 -15.00
C LEU A 42 -3.10 3.09 -16.28
N TRP A 43 -4.02 4.04 -16.14
CA TRP A 43 -4.61 4.74 -17.26
C TRP A 43 -4.22 6.21 -17.20
N ILE A 44 -3.66 6.72 -18.30
CA ILE A 44 -3.14 8.08 -18.40
C ILE A 44 -4.04 8.85 -19.37
N ASN A 45 -4.69 9.89 -18.85
CA ASN A 45 -5.48 10.83 -19.63
C ASN A 45 -4.69 12.15 -19.74
N ILE A 46 -4.04 12.33 -20.89
CA ILE A 46 -3.19 13.48 -21.15
C ILE A 46 -4.03 14.75 -21.36
N THR A 47 -5.22 14.62 -21.92
CA THR A 47 -6.11 15.76 -22.22
C THR A 47 -6.57 16.45 -20.94
N ASP A 48 -6.96 15.67 -19.93
CA ASP A 48 -7.43 16.19 -18.65
C ASP A 48 -6.32 16.28 -17.58
N GLY A 49 -5.10 15.83 -17.91
CA GLY A 49 -3.96 15.85 -16.97
C GLY A 49 -4.11 14.88 -15.80
N LEU A 50 -4.83 13.77 -15.99
CA LEU A 50 -5.15 12.82 -14.93
C LEU A 50 -4.43 11.48 -15.14
N ILE A 51 -4.05 10.85 -14.03
CA ILE A 51 -3.54 9.48 -14.01
C ILE A 51 -4.38 8.68 -13.02
N MET A 52 -5.04 7.64 -13.51
CA MET A 52 -5.79 6.70 -12.70
C MET A 52 -4.92 5.46 -12.45
N VAL A 53 -4.82 5.04 -11.19
CA VAL A 53 -4.03 3.88 -10.78
C VAL A 53 -4.96 2.83 -10.18
N ASP A 54 -4.99 1.63 -10.77
CA ASP A 54 -5.79 0.50 -10.29
C ASP A 54 -5.07 -0.17 -9.10
N ALA A 55 -5.21 0.46 -7.92
CA ALA A 55 -4.59 0.00 -6.69
C ALA A 55 -5.54 0.14 -5.49
N ALA A 56 -5.58 -0.90 -4.66
CA ALA A 56 -6.38 -0.94 -3.44
C ALA A 56 -5.78 -0.12 -2.27
N SER A 57 -4.60 0.49 -2.44
CA SER A 57 -3.98 1.31 -1.40
C SER A 57 -3.17 2.47 -1.99
N ALA A 58 -3.16 3.59 -1.26
CA ALA A 58 -2.40 4.78 -1.64
C ALA A 58 -0.90 4.46 -1.81
N LYS A 59 -0.31 3.71 -0.88
CA LYS A 59 1.09 3.27 -0.96
C LYS A 59 1.40 2.55 -2.27
N ARG A 60 0.54 1.60 -2.68
CA ARG A 60 0.76 0.84 -3.91
C ARG A 60 0.62 1.72 -5.16
N ALA A 61 -0.28 2.71 -5.12
CA ALA A 61 -0.39 3.71 -6.18
C ALA A 61 0.87 4.59 -6.26
N GLU A 62 1.37 5.07 -5.12
CA GLU A 62 2.60 5.86 -5.02
C GLU A 62 3.83 5.09 -5.49
N ASP A 63 3.99 3.82 -5.08
CA ASP A 63 5.10 2.96 -5.54
C ASP A 63 5.09 2.81 -7.07
N SER A 64 3.90 2.68 -7.66
CA SER A 64 3.73 2.56 -9.12
C SER A 64 4.05 3.88 -9.84
N LEU A 65 3.61 5.01 -9.29
CA LEU A 65 3.94 6.34 -9.82
C LEU A 65 5.43 6.67 -9.64
N ALA A 66 6.06 6.21 -8.57
CA ALA A 66 7.50 6.34 -8.35
C ALA A 66 8.30 5.55 -9.39
N LEU A 67 7.85 4.32 -9.70
CA LEU A 67 8.44 3.53 -10.78
C LEU A 67 8.31 4.24 -12.14
N LEU A 68 7.12 4.76 -12.46
CA LEU A 68 6.89 5.52 -13.69
C LEU A 68 7.71 6.81 -13.75
N ARG A 69 7.87 7.51 -12.62
CA ARG A 69 8.75 8.69 -12.53
C ARG A 69 10.20 8.32 -12.81
N LYS A 70 10.68 7.19 -12.30
CA LYS A 70 12.03 6.70 -12.55
C LYS A 70 12.27 6.36 -14.03
N THR A 71 11.26 5.84 -14.72
CA THR A 71 11.39 5.51 -16.15
C THR A 71 11.33 6.75 -17.05
N LEU A 72 10.53 7.76 -16.68
CA LEU A 72 10.39 9.01 -17.45
C LEU A 72 11.38 10.11 -17.06
N GLY A 73 12.09 9.96 -15.93
CA GLY A 73 12.97 10.98 -15.35
C GLY A 73 12.22 11.98 -14.48
N SER A 74 11.16 12.59 -15.01
CA SER A 74 10.30 13.52 -14.27
C SER A 74 8.82 13.22 -14.48
N LEU A 75 8.05 13.25 -13.40
CA LEU A 75 6.60 13.10 -13.44
C LEU A 75 5.99 13.89 -12.27
N PRO A 76 5.67 15.19 -12.47
CA PRO A 76 5.04 16.02 -11.45
C PRO A 76 3.56 15.63 -11.35
N VAL A 77 3.23 14.83 -10.33
CA VAL A 77 1.85 14.43 -10.04
C VAL A 77 1.57 14.62 -8.57
N VAL A 78 0.36 15.05 -8.25
CA VAL A 78 -0.15 15.21 -6.90
C VAL A 78 -1.44 14.42 -6.75
N PRO A 79 -1.73 13.87 -5.56
CA PRO A 79 -3.02 13.24 -5.30
C PRO A 79 -4.18 14.21 -5.55
N LEU A 80 -5.32 13.68 -5.95
CA LEU A 80 -6.53 14.48 -6.10
C LEU A 80 -6.99 14.97 -4.72
N THR A 81 -7.08 16.28 -4.56
CA THR A 81 -7.55 16.94 -3.33
C THR A 81 -8.90 17.59 -3.58
N MET A 82 -9.83 17.43 -2.65
CA MET A 82 -11.12 18.11 -2.69
C MET A 82 -11.02 19.44 -1.94
N GLU A 83 -11.80 20.43 -2.37
CA GLU A 83 -11.86 21.75 -1.71
C GLU A 83 -12.53 21.67 -0.34
N ALA A 84 -13.62 20.92 -0.25
CA ALA A 84 -14.30 20.61 1.01
C ALA A 84 -13.89 19.22 1.52
N PRO A 85 -13.87 19.00 2.84
CA PRO A 85 -13.70 17.68 3.41
C PRO A 85 -14.77 16.71 2.88
N ILE A 86 -14.33 15.63 2.27
CA ILE A 86 -15.22 14.67 1.61
C ILE A 86 -16.14 13.98 2.62
N GLU A 87 -15.65 13.77 3.85
CA GLU A 87 -16.39 13.19 4.95
C GLU A 87 -17.63 14.02 5.35
N LEU A 88 -17.54 15.36 5.32
CA LEU A 88 -18.68 16.23 5.61
C LEU A 88 -19.71 16.17 4.49
N THR A 89 -19.22 16.22 3.25
CA THR A 89 -20.07 16.13 2.05
C THR A 89 -20.85 14.82 2.01
N MET A 90 -20.17 13.69 2.25
CA MET A 90 -20.82 12.37 2.30
C MET A 90 -21.76 12.22 3.50
N THR A 91 -21.44 12.83 4.65
CA THR A 91 -22.33 12.88 5.81
C THR A 91 -23.65 13.58 5.46
N ASP A 92 -23.58 14.68 4.72
CA ASP A 92 -24.77 15.42 4.30
C ASP A 92 -25.61 14.66 3.27
N TRP A 93 -24.99 13.86 2.40
CA TRP A 93 -25.73 13.00 1.47
C TRP A 93 -26.55 11.95 2.22
N VAL A 94 -25.94 11.29 3.20
CA VAL A 94 -26.63 10.30 4.05
C VAL A 94 -27.71 10.98 4.91
N ARG A 95 -27.40 12.15 5.48
CA ARG A 95 -28.35 12.92 6.32
C ARG A 95 -29.57 13.39 5.54
N SER A 96 -29.37 13.89 4.33
CA SER A 96 -30.45 14.40 3.47
C SER A 96 -31.18 13.29 2.71
N GLY A 97 -30.62 12.08 2.67
CA GLY A 97 -31.14 10.97 1.87
C GLY A 97 -31.02 11.20 0.36
N SER A 98 -30.17 12.15 -0.08
CA SER A 98 -30.02 12.53 -1.48
C SER A 98 -28.55 12.71 -1.83
N ALA A 99 -28.14 12.07 -2.92
CA ALA A 99 -26.83 12.26 -3.54
C ALA A 99 -26.95 13.22 -4.74
N PRO A 100 -25.87 13.93 -5.11
CA PRO A 100 -25.88 14.80 -6.28
C PRO A 100 -26.11 14.02 -7.57
N ALA A 101 -26.49 14.75 -8.63
CA ALA A 101 -26.75 14.15 -9.94
C ALA A 101 -25.57 13.28 -10.42
N GLY A 102 -25.89 12.10 -10.92
CA GLY A 102 -24.91 11.10 -11.35
C GLY A 102 -24.48 10.12 -10.25
N PHE A 103 -24.89 10.34 -8.99
CA PHE A 103 -24.61 9.45 -7.87
C PHE A 103 -25.91 8.90 -7.26
N GLY A 104 -25.86 7.65 -6.79
CA GLY A 104 -26.91 7.01 -6.01
C GLY A 104 -26.35 6.50 -4.70
N LEU A 105 -27.12 6.59 -3.62
CA LEU A 105 -26.75 6.00 -2.34
C LEU A 105 -26.88 4.47 -2.43
N GLY A 106 -25.84 3.77 -1.98
CA GLY A 106 -25.88 2.32 -1.79
C GLY A 106 -26.29 1.93 -0.38
N ASP A 107 -26.09 0.65 -0.03
CA ASP A 107 -26.57 0.08 1.24
C ASP A 107 -25.49 -0.04 2.34
N GLU A 108 -24.27 0.45 2.09
CA GLU A 108 -23.12 0.35 3.01
C GLU A 108 -22.50 1.72 3.31
N ALA A 109 -22.19 1.98 4.59
CA ALA A 109 -21.47 3.17 5.05
C ALA A 109 -20.66 2.88 6.32
N GLU A 110 -19.49 3.50 6.45
CA GLU A 110 -18.65 3.47 7.68
C GLU A 110 -18.73 4.82 8.39
N LEU A 111 -19.18 4.82 9.66
CA LEU A 111 -19.30 6.01 10.51
C LEU A 111 -18.23 5.98 11.58
N LYS A 112 -17.46 7.08 11.71
CA LYS A 112 -16.41 7.22 12.74
C LYS A 112 -16.74 8.37 13.67
N SER A 113 -16.66 8.12 14.98
CA SER A 113 -16.68 9.19 15.98
C SER A 113 -15.32 9.89 15.98
N HIS A 114 -15.31 11.22 15.91
CA HIS A 114 -14.13 11.98 16.32
C HIS A 114 -14.03 11.88 17.86
N SER A 115 -12.91 11.38 18.38
CA SER A 115 -12.55 11.49 19.80
C SER A 115 -11.53 12.60 19.98
#